data_AF-G3TP08-F1
#
_entry.id   AF-G3TP08-F1
#
_cell.length_a   1.000
_cell.length_b   1.000
_cell.length_c   1.000
_cell.angle_alpha   90.00
_cell.angle_beta   90.00
_cell.angle_gamma   90.00
#
_symmetry.space_group_name_H-M   'P 1'
#
loop_
_entity.id
_entity.type
_entity.pdbx_description
1 polymer ?
#
loop_
_entity_poly.entity_id
_entity_poly.type
_entity_poly.pdbx_seq_one_letter_code
_entity_poly.pdbx_strand_id
1 'polypeptide(L)'
;TMPACCSWKDVLQYETNKVTQIQSVNYGTIKWLLHMIVFSYVCFALWSDRLYQRKEPVISSVHTKVKGIAEVKEEITENGVRKAVWSIFDTADYTFPLQGNSFFVMTNFLKTQGQVQGLCPEYPTRRTLCSNDRNCKKGGMDPQSKGVQTGRCVQYKGNQKTCEVSAWCPVEAVEEAPRPALLNSAENFTVLIKNNIHFPGHNYTTRNIYPGLNTTCTFHKTRDPQCPIFRLGDIFRETGDNFSDVAVQGGIMGIEIYWDCTLDSWFHRCRPKYSFRRLDDKTNKAAPYPGYNFRHAKYYKESNIEKRTLIKVFGIRFDILVFGTGGKFDIIQLIVYIGSTLSYFGLATVFIDFLINTYSTECCGKCVHPYCKRCRVNEYYYKKKCETIVEPKATLKYVSFVDEPYIRMVDRQLLGKSLQNIKGKEVPRPPKDFTDLSKLHLSLYEPPPTPDQLLEMQPLNEEVISRSSDSRSRDSPSWCQCGNCLPSQLPIQTSRCLEELCCRKKPGACITTSDLFQKLVLSRHNLQFLLLYQEPLLALDPESTNSQLRHCAYRCYTTWRFGSQDMADFAILPSCCRWRIRTEFPTSKGQYSGFKSPY
;
A
#
# COMPACT_ATOMS: atom_id res chain seq x y z
N THR A 1 -50.89 4.66 4.31
CA THR A 1 -49.79 5.65 4.19
C THR A 1 -48.56 5.03 4.81
N MET A 2 -47.58 4.60 3.99
CA MET A 2 -46.28 4.18 4.50
C MET A 2 -45.68 5.37 5.27
N PRO A 3 -45.25 5.23 6.54
CA PRO A 3 -44.53 6.30 7.19
C PRO A 3 -43.30 6.60 6.34
N ALA A 4 -43.10 7.85 5.96
CA ALA A 4 -41.87 8.27 5.32
C ALA A 4 -40.72 7.81 6.24
N CYS A 5 -39.90 6.88 5.76
CA CYS A 5 -38.83 6.24 6.52
C CYS A 5 -37.75 7.24 7.00
N CYS A 6 -37.83 8.50 6.57
CA CYS A 6 -36.92 9.57 6.93
C CYS A 6 -37.71 10.73 7.53
N SER A 7 -37.45 11.03 8.80
CA SER A 7 -37.90 12.24 9.48
C SER A 7 -36.88 13.36 9.29
N TRP A 8 -37.34 14.61 9.26
CA TRP A 8 -36.45 15.79 9.29
C TRP A 8 -35.55 15.80 10.53
N LYS A 9 -35.98 15.15 11.62
CA LYS A 9 -35.16 14.99 12.83
C LYS A 9 -33.98 14.04 12.61
N ASP A 10 -34.10 13.07 11.70
CA ASP A 10 -33.03 12.11 11.40
C ASP A 10 -31.89 12.77 10.61
N VAL A 11 -32.21 13.80 9.80
CA VAL A 11 -31.22 14.60 9.05
C VAL A 11 -30.35 15.43 9.99
N LEU A 12 -30.87 15.82 11.16
CA LEU A 12 -30.15 16.60 12.18
C LEU A 12 -29.49 15.72 13.26
N GLN A 13 -29.50 14.40 13.11
CA GLN A 13 -28.79 13.51 14.03
C GLN A 13 -27.28 13.62 13.80
N TYR A 14 -26.55 13.84 14.90
CA TYR A 14 -25.10 13.87 14.91
C TYR A 14 -24.59 12.81 15.89
N GLU A 15 -23.90 11.81 15.36
CA GLU A 15 -23.31 10.74 16.15
C GLU A 15 -21.91 11.14 16.64
N THR A 16 -21.62 10.82 17.90
CA THR A 16 -20.31 11.01 18.50
C THR A 16 -19.81 9.71 19.08
N ASN A 17 -18.51 9.46 18.92
CA ASN A 17 -17.88 8.30 19.52
C ASN A 17 -17.83 8.48 21.04
N LYS A 18 -18.35 7.49 21.77
CA LYS A 18 -18.16 7.41 23.23
C LYS A 18 -16.69 7.12 23.51
N VAL A 19 -16.05 7.96 24.32
CA VAL A 19 -14.63 7.83 24.67
C VAL A 19 -14.46 7.71 26.19
N THR A 20 -13.44 6.96 26.60
CA THR A 20 -13.00 6.89 28.00
C THR A 20 -11.64 7.56 28.15
N GLN A 21 -11.55 8.54 29.04
CA GLN A 21 -10.31 9.28 29.26
C GLN A 21 -9.44 8.55 30.28
N ILE A 22 -8.28 8.05 29.84
CA ILE A 22 -7.30 7.37 30.70
C ILE A 22 -6.24 8.39 31.13
N GLN A 23 -6.25 8.77 32.41
CA GLN A 23 -5.21 9.64 32.97
C GLN A 23 -3.99 8.80 33.40
N SER A 24 -3.02 8.65 32.49
CA SER A 24 -1.77 7.91 32.73
C SER A 24 -0.58 8.64 32.10
N VAL A 25 0.48 8.84 32.89
CA VAL A 25 1.71 9.49 32.42
C VAL A 25 2.37 8.67 31.32
N ASN A 26 2.41 7.33 31.45
CA ASN A 26 3.08 6.45 30.49
C ASN A 26 2.41 6.48 29.10
N TYR A 27 1.08 6.38 29.05
CA TYR A 27 0.38 6.45 27.76
C TYR A 27 0.38 7.86 27.18
N GLY A 28 0.35 8.88 28.04
CA GLY A 28 0.53 10.28 27.62
C GLY A 28 1.89 10.50 26.94
N THR A 29 2.99 10.05 27.56
CA THR A 29 4.33 10.21 26.99
C THR A 29 4.51 9.43 25.70
N ILE A 30 4.05 8.17 25.64
CA ILE A 30 4.11 7.36 24.42
C ILE A 30 3.32 8.03 23.27
N LYS A 31 2.10 8.52 23.55
CA LYS A 31 1.29 9.21 22.55
C LYS A 31 2.02 10.42 21.97
N TRP A 32 2.50 11.32 22.82
CA TRP A 32 3.17 12.54 22.37
C TRP A 32 4.49 12.27 21.67
N LEU A 33 5.28 11.30 22.15
CA LEU A 33 6.53 10.90 21.49
C LEU A 33 6.28 10.39 20.06
N LEU A 34 5.28 9.51 19.88
CA LEU A 34 4.91 9.03 18.55
C LEU A 34 4.38 10.15 17.65
N HIS A 35 3.55 11.05 18.17
CA HIS A 35 3.07 12.21 17.43
C HIS A 35 4.21 13.15 17.00
N MET A 36 5.19 13.41 17.86
CA MET A 36 6.35 14.23 17.51
C MET A 36 7.26 13.56 16.45
N ILE A 37 7.44 12.24 16.52
CA ILE A 37 8.20 11.49 15.50
C ILE A 37 7.50 11.59 14.14
N VAL A 38 6.19 11.31 14.10
CA VAL A 38 5.39 11.41 12.86
C VAL A 38 5.44 12.84 12.32
N PHE A 39 5.21 13.85 13.16
CA PHE A 39 5.25 15.25 12.76
C PHE A 39 6.61 15.66 12.19
N SER A 40 7.71 15.28 12.85
CA SER A 40 9.07 15.56 12.38
C SER A 40 9.33 14.96 11.00
N TYR A 41 8.95 13.70 10.80
CA TYR A 41 9.08 13.02 9.51
C TYR A 41 8.26 13.68 8.40
N VAL A 42 7.00 14.02 8.70
CA VAL A 42 6.10 14.70 7.75
C VAL A 42 6.66 16.05 7.34
N CYS A 43 7.20 16.83 8.28
CA CYS A 43 7.86 18.11 8.00
C CYS A 43 9.15 17.92 7.18
N PHE A 44 9.96 16.91 7.51
CA PHE A 44 11.17 16.59 6.77
C PHE A 44 10.88 16.22 5.31
N ALA A 45 9.92 15.31 5.07
CA ALA A 45 9.53 14.90 3.73
C ALA A 45 8.92 16.07 2.92
N LEU A 46 8.09 16.90 3.57
CA LEU A 46 7.53 18.11 2.98
C LEU A 46 8.63 19.06 2.48
N TRP A 47 9.69 19.23 3.27
CA TRP A 47 10.79 20.15 2.97
C TRP A 47 11.80 19.57 1.97
N SER A 48 12.27 18.34 2.18
CA SER A 48 13.25 17.64 1.34
C SER A 48 12.74 17.50 -0.09
N ASP A 49 11.53 16.94 -0.24
CA ASP A 49 11.00 16.59 -1.56
C ASP A 49 10.14 17.71 -2.15
N ARG A 50 9.99 18.82 -1.41
CA ARG A 50 9.22 20.01 -1.76
C ARG A 50 7.80 19.67 -2.22
N LEU A 51 7.11 18.82 -1.45
CA LEU A 51 5.78 18.31 -1.78
C LEU A 51 4.69 19.40 -1.76
N TYR A 52 4.98 20.56 -1.15
CA TYR A 52 4.14 21.76 -1.23
C TYR A 52 4.20 22.46 -2.59
N GLN A 53 5.11 22.05 -3.48
CA GLN A 53 5.24 22.61 -4.83
C GLN A 53 4.53 21.71 -5.83
N ARG A 54 3.77 22.33 -6.74
CA ARG A 54 3.36 21.67 -7.97
C ARG A 54 4.57 21.60 -8.91
N LYS A 55 4.91 20.39 -9.35
CA LYS A 55 6.03 20.13 -10.25
C LYS A 55 5.55 20.03 -11.69
N GLU A 56 6.31 20.63 -12.59
CA GLU A 56 6.05 20.62 -14.04
C GLU A 56 7.33 20.26 -14.82
N PRO A 57 7.25 19.40 -15.86
CA PRO A 57 8.40 19.11 -16.71
C PRO A 57 8.75 20.31 -17.60
N VAL A 58 10.02 20.37 -18.00
CA VAL A 58 10.54 21.46 -18.83
C VAL A 58 10.29 21.24 -20.32
N ILE A 59 9.91 22.29 -21.05
CA ILE A 59 9.99 22.35 -22.51
C ILE A 59 11.27 23.10 -22.89
N SER A 60 12.07 22.51 -23.78
CA SER A 60 13.39 23.06 -24.13
C SER A 60 13.55 23.35 -25.62
N SER A 61 14.27 24.41 -25.93
CA SER A 61 14.81 24.69 -27.27
C SER A 61 16.33 24.82 -27.17
N VAL A 62 17.04 24.17 -28.10
CA VAL A 62 18.50 24.12 -28.11
C VAL A 62 19.01 24.65 -29.45
N HIS A 63 20.04 25.50 -29.39
CA HIS A 63 20.76 25.96 -30.57
C HIS A 63 22.27 25.87 -30.30
N THR A 64 22.99 25.19 -31.20
CA THR A 64 24.43 24.95 -31.07
C THR A 64 25.21 25.75 -32.10
N LYS A 65 26.40 26.21 -31.73
CA LYS A 65 27.37 26.80 -32.66
C LYS A 65 28.75 26.25 -32.35
N VAL A 66 29.29 25.46 -33.27
CA VAL A 66 30.68 24.95 -33.20
C VAL A 66 31.61 25.99 -33.83
N LYS A 67 32.80 26.14 -33.28
CA LYS A 67 33.88 26.99 -33.79
C LYS A 67 35.22 26.29 -33.66
N GLY A 68 36.03 26.40 -34.69
CA GLY A 68 37.35 25.78 -34.78
C GLY A 68 37.78 25.67 -36.24
N ILE A 69 39.08 25.55 -36.45
CA ILE A 69 39.69 25.39 -37.78
C ILE A 69 40.70 24.23 -37.67
N ALA A 70 40.72 23.35 -38.65
CA ALA A 70 41.70 22.29 -38.75
C ALA A 70 42.44 22.37 -40.09
N GLU A 71 43.74 22.14 -40.05
CA GLU A 71 44.58 21.94 -41.23
C GLU A 71 44.81 20.44 -41.40
N VAL A 72 44.62 19.95 -42.63
CA VAL A 72 44.85 18.54 -42.99
C VAL A 72 45.83 18.50 -44.16
N LYS A 73 46.84 17.63 -44.03
CA LYS A 73 47.83 17.36 -45.06
C LYS A 73 47.51 16.01 -45.69
N GLU A 74 47.03 16.02 -46.93
CA GLU A 74 46.58 14.82 -47.66
C GLU A 74 47.59 14.53 -48.78
N GLU A 75 48.11 13.30 -48.86
CA GLU A 75 48.95 12.86 -49.99
C GLU A 75 48.05 12.30 -51.09
N ILE A 76 47.77 13.12 -52.11
CA ILE A 76 46.97 12.71 -53.26
C ILE A 76 47.91 12.12 -54.32
N THR A 77 47.57 10.95 -54.84
CA THR A 77 48.28 10.36 -55.98
C THR A 77 47.55 10.75 -57.26
N GLU A 78 48.07 11.74 -57.98
CA GLU A 78 47.51 12.22 -59.24
C GLU A 78 48.48 11.82 -60.38
N ASN A 79 48.01 11.05 -61.36
CA ASN A 79 48.81 10.53 -62.48
C ASN A 79 50.11 9.79 -62.07
N GLY A 80 50.10 9.08 -60.94
CA GLY A 80 51.26 8.33 -60.43
C GLY A 80 52.29 9.16 -59.67
N VAL A 81 52.06 10.47 -59.50
CA VAL A 81 52.90 11.38 -58.70
C VAL A 81 52.22 11.65 -57.37
N ARG A 82 52.94 11.45 -56.26
CA ARG A 82 52.46 11.82 -54.91
C ARG A 82 52.57 13.32 -54.72
N LYS A 83 51.43 14.00 -54.55
CA LYS A 83 51.34 15.43 -54.31
C LYS A 83 50.75 15.66 -52.92
N ALA A 84 51.49 16.35 -52.06
CA ALA A 84 50.97 16.80 -50.77
C ALA A 84 50.04 18.01 -50.99
N VAL A 85 48.76 17.86 -50.66
CA VAL A 85 47.76 18.93 -50.73
C VAL A 85 47.39 19.33 -49.31
N TRP A 86 47.53 20.62 -49.03
CA TRP A 86 47.08 21.22 -47.78
C TRP A 86 45.63 21.67 -47.93
N SER A 87 44.75 21.19 -47.06
CA SER A 87 43.35 21.57 -47.02
C SER A 87 43.02 22.16 -45.65
N ILE A 88 42.30 23.27 -45.65
CA ILE A 88 41.77 23.89 -44.43
C ILE A 88 40.30 23.50 -44.31
N PHE A 89 39.89 23.11 -43.12
CA PHE A 89 38.52 22.76 -42.78
C PHE A 89 37.99 23.74 -41.75
N ASP A 90 36.89 24.42 -42.09
CA ASP A 90 36.16 25.30 -41.19
C ASP A 90 34.80 24.71 -40.79
N THR A 91 34.02 25.49 -40.03
CA THR A 91 32.71 25.06 -39.54
C THR A 91 31.76 24.60 -40.65
N ALA A 92 31.80 25.19 -41.84
CA ALA A 92 30.95 24.79 -42.94
C ALA A 92 31.35 23.42 -43.54
N ASP A 93 32.61 23.00 -43.36
CA ASP A 93 33.11 21.74 -43.91
C ASP A 93 32.91 20.55 -42.97
N TYR A 94 33.15 20.73 -41.66
CA TYR A 94 33.10 19.63 -40.69
C TYR A 94 31.77 19.49 -39.94
N THR A 95 30.88 20.48 -40.04
CA THR A 95 29.51 20.38 -39.48
C THR A 95 28.50 20.11 -40.58
N PHE A 96 27.48 19.31 -40.23
CA PHE A 96 26.40 18.97 -41.15
C PHE A 96 25.08 19.42 -40.51
N PRO A 97 24.14 19.97 -41.29
CA PRO A 97 22.83 20.36 -40.78
C PRO A 97 22.08 19.10 -40.34
N LEU A 98 21.91 18.92 -39.03
CA LEU A 98 21.11 17.85 -38.46
C LEU A 98 19.74 18.38 -38.06
N GLN A 99 18.71 17.55 -38.26
CA GLN A 99 17.38 17.81 -37.72
C GLN A 99 17.36 17.40 -36.24
N GLY A 100 17.05 18.32 -35.33
CA GLY A 100 16.85 18.06 -33.90
C GLY A 100 17.90 18.64 -32.95
N ASN A 101 17.88 18.21 -31.69
CA ASN A 101 18.76 18.68 -30.60
C ASN A 101 20.14 17.98 -30.62
N SER A 102 20.78 17.90 -31.78
CA SER A 102 22.09 17.25 -31.93
C SER A 102 22.97 18.02 -32.91
N PHE A 103 24.27 17.84 -32.78
CA PHE A 103 25.25 18.35 -33.74
C PHE A 103 26.32 17.30 -34.03
N PHE A 104 26.92 17.40 -35.20
CA PHE A 104 27.94 16.47 -35.65
C PHE A 104 29.24 17.21 -35.94
N VAL A 105 30.36 16.59 -35.56
CA VAL A 105 31.71 17.09 -35.84
C VAL A 105 32.48 15.98 -36.54
N MET A 106 32.86 16.22 -37.80
CA MET A 106 33.75 15.33 -38.55
C MET A 106 35.15 15.31 -37.92
N THR A 107 35.67 14.12 -37.68
CA THR A 107 37.02 13.90 -37.13
C THR A 107 37.93 13.14 -38.09
N ASN A 108 37.36 12.37 -39.01
CA ASN A 108 38.09 11.61 -40.00
C ASN A 108 37.24 11.46 -41.28
N PHE A 109 37.86 11.29 -42.43
CA PHE A 109 37.13 11.13 -43.69
C PHE A 109 37.94 10.33 -44.71
N LEU A 110 37.22 9.75 -45.69
CA LEU A 110 37.78 9.17 -46.90
C LEU A 110 37.06 9.79 -48.10
N LYS A 111 37.83 10.25 -49.10
CA LYS A 111 37.30 10.89 -50.31
C LYS A 111 37.54 10.01 -51.54
N THR A 112 36.51 9.84 -52.35
CA THR A 112 36.63 9.27 -53.71
C THR A 112 36.19 10.34 -54.71
N GLN A 113 37.17 10.96 -55.37
CA GLN A 113 36.97 12.06 -56.30
C GLN A 113 36.69 11.57 -57.72
N GLY A 114 36.07 12.41 -58.54
CA GLY A 114 35.93 12.16 -59.98
C GLY A 114 35.00 11.00 -60.33
N GLN A 115 34.04 10.65 -59.46
CA GLN A 115 33.11 9.57 -59.78
C GLN A 115 32.17 9.98 -60.91
N VAL A 116 32.04 9.14 -61.92
CA VAL A 116 31.11 9.28 -63.06
C VAL A 116 30.22 8.03 -63.16
N GLN A 117 28.99 8.17 -63.64
CA GLN A 117 28.16 6.99 -63.90
C GLN A 117 28.71 6.22 -65.10
N GLY A 118 28.98 4.93 -64.92
CA GLY A 118 29.58 4.10 -65.98
C GLY A 118 29.72 2.64 -65.59
N LEU A 119 30.51 1.92 -66.39
CA LEU A 119 30.88 0.53 -66.15
C LEU A 119 32.32 0.48 -65.62
N CYS A 120 32.52 -0.19 -64.49
CA CYS A 120 33.85 -0.40 -63.93
C CYS A 120 33.90 -1.70 -63.11
N PRO A 121 35.11 -2.26 -62.88
CA PRO A 121 35.29 -3.32 -61.91
C PRO A 121 34.90 -2.86 -60.49
N GLU A 122 34.20 -3.72 -59.75
CA GLU A 122 33.93 -3.57 -58.32
C GLU A 122 35.23 -3.67 -57.50
N TYR A 123 35.27 -3.08 -56.30
CA TYR A 123 36.46 -3.15 -55.44
C TYR A 123 36.73 -4.60 -54.96
N PRO A 124 37.98 -5.10 -54.98
CA PRO A 124 38.30 -6.48 -54.65
C PRO A 124 38.08 -6.78 -53.15
N THR A 125 37.04 -7.56 -52.87
CA THR A 125 36.73 -8.14 -51.57
C THR A 125 36.52 -9.64 -51.74
N ARG A 126 36.53 -10.42 -50.64
CA ARG A 126 36.31 -11.88 -50.71
C ARG A 126 35.04 -12.29 -51.46
N ARG A 127 34.02 -11.42 -51.51
CA ARG A 127 32.73 -11.67 -52.19
C ARG A 127 32.69 -11.20 -53.64
N THR A 128 33.48 -10.19 -54.00
CA THR A 128 33.45 -9.54 -55.33
C THR A 128 34.53 -10.06 -56.27
N LEU A 129 35.52 -10.81 -55.75
CA LEU A 129 36.50 -11.54 -56.56
C LEU A 129 35.81 -12.58 -57.44
N CYS A 130 36.18 -12.57 -58.72
CA CYS A 130 35.70 -13.54 -59.69
C CYS A 130 36.90 -14.16 -60.43
N SER A 131 36.74 -15.41 -60.84
CA SER A 131 37.70 -16.04 -61.76
C SER A 131 37.17 -15.98 -63.19
N ASN A 132 35.85 -16.19 -63.35
CA ASN A 132 35.18 -16.34 -64.62
C ASN A 132 33.84 -15.57 -64.60
N ASP A 133 33.30 -15.24 -65.79
CA ASP A 133 32.02 -14.51 -65.93
C ASP A 133 30.84 -15.21 -65.23
N ARG A 134 30.87 -16.55 -65.12
CA ARG A 134 29.83 -17.33 -64.41
C ARG A 134 29.72 -17.01 -62.92
N ASN A 135 30.76 -16.45 -62.30
CA ASN A 135 30.73 -16.01 -60.90
C ASN A 135 29.93 -14.72 -60.72
N CYS A 136 29.69 -13.96 -61.79
CA CYS A 136 29.00 -12.69 -61.78
C CYS A 136 27.56 -12.87 -62.27
N LYS A 137 26.57 -12.43 -61.49
CA LYS A 137 25.16 -12.59 -61.85
C LYS A 137 24.66 -11.33 -62.56
N LYS A 138 24.24 -11.47 -63.82
CA LYS A 138 23.65 -10.34 -64.57
C LYS A 138 22.39 -9.83 -63.87
N GLY A 139 22.33 -8.53 -63.61
CA GLY A 139 21.24 -7.90 -62.85
C GLY A 139 21.28 -8.15 -61.34
N GLY A 140 22.36 -8.76 -60.84
CA GLY A 140 22.54 -9.00 -59.41
C GLY A 140 22.68 -7.68 -58.64
N MET A 141 21.91 -7.55 -57.56
CA MET A 141 21.98 -6.45 -56.60
C MET A 141 22.30 -7.02 -55.22
N ASP A 142 23.49 -6.73 -54.70
CA ASP A 142 23.93 -7.11 -53.35
C ASP A 142 23.98 -5.84 -52.48
N PRO A 143 23.37 -5.80 -51.29
CA PRO A 143 23.47 -4.66 -50.36
C PRO A 143 24.91 -4.22 -50.02
N GLN A 144 25.91 -5.11 -50.17
CA GLN A 144 27.32 -4.79 -49.96
C GLN A 144 28.05 -4.32 -51.24
N SER A 145 27.48 -4.58 -52.41
CA SER A 145 27.99 -4.07 -53.69
C SER A 145 27.53 -2.62 -53.90
N LYS A 146 28.30 -1.86 -54.69
CA LYS A 146 28.05 -0.44 -54.92
C LYS A 146 27.28 -0.15 -56.21
N GLY A 147 26.91 -1.19 -56.96
CA GLY A 147 26.17 -1.07 -58.20
C GLY A 147 25.52 -2.37 -58.66
N VAL A 148 24.96 -2.35 -59.88
CA VAL A 148 24.27 -3.50 -60.48
C VAL A 148 25.26 -4.31 -61.30
N GLN A 149 25.37 -5.62 -61.04
CA GLN A 149 26.31 -6.49 -61.76
C GLN A 149 25.89 -6.68 -63.23
N THR A 150 26.86 -6.57 -64.15
CA THR A 150 26.63 -6.80 -65.59
C THR A 150 26.70 -8.29 -65.98
N GLY A 151 27.35 -9.11 -65.15
CA GLY A 151 27.62 -10.53 -65.42
C GLY A 151 28.99 -10.81 -66.03
N ARG A 152 29.86 -9.80 -66.18
CA ARG A 152 31.22 -9.94 -66.71
C ARG A 152 32.26 -9.89 -65.59
N CYS A 153 33.31 -10.68 -65.69
CA CYS A 153 34.46 -10.69 -64.78
C CYS A 153 35.64 -9.97 -65.44
N VAL A 154 35.95 -8.76 -64.96
CA VAL A 154 36.95 -7.87 -65.57
C VAL A 154 38.15 -7.66 -64.65
N GLN A 155 39.29 -7.28 -65.22
CA GLN A 155 40.54 -7.09 -64.48
C GLN A 155 40.50 -5.76 -63.70
N TYR A 156 40.75 -5.81 -62.38
CA TYR A 156 40.84 -4.62 -61.53
C TYR A 156 42.29 -4.10 -61.46
N LYS A 157 43.22 -4.93 -60.97
CA LYS A 157 44.65 -4.59 -60.85
C LYS A 157 45.52 -5.84 -60.81
N GLY A 158 46.57 -5.90 -61.63
CA GLY A 158 47.45 -7.07 -61.71
C GLY A 158 46.65 -8.34 -62.02
N ASN A 159 46.84 -9.41 -61.24
CA ASN A 159 46.12 -10.68 -61.43
C ASN A 159 44.73 -10.72 -60.77
N GLN A 160 44.26 -9.64 -60.13
CA GLN A 160 42.95 -9.59 -59.48
C GLN A 160 41.84 -9.24 -60.48
N LYS A 161 40.83 -10.10 -60.57
CA LYS A 161 39.60 -9.87 -61.36
C LYS A 161 38.39 -9.75 -60.44
N THR A 162 37.50 -8.83 -60.77
CA THR A 162 36.25 -8.57 -60.03
C THR A 162 35.08 -8.41 -61.00
N CYS A 163 33.87 -8.60 -60.50
CA CYS A 163 32.67 -8.43 -61.33
C CYS A 163 32.54 -6.96 -61.77
N GLU A 164 32.21 -6.76 -63.05
CA GLU A 164 31.88 -5.46 -63.62
C GLU A 164 30.49 -5.03 -63.13
N VAL A 165 30.39 -3.77 -62.68
CA VAL A 165 29.17 -3.17 -62.15
C VAL A 165 28.83 -1.88 -62.90
N SER A 166 27.54 -1.64 -63.07
CA SER A 166 27.01 -0.32 -63.44
C SER A 166 26.82 0.50 -62.17
N ALA A 167 27.69 1.49 -61.97
CA ALA A 167 27.81 2.23 -60.72
C ALA A 167 28.42 3.63 -60.95
N TRP A 168 28.69 4.33 -59.84
CA TRP A 168 29.57 5.49 -59.83
C TRP A 168 31.03 5.04 -59.79
N CYS A 169 31.75 5.31 -60.88
CA CYS A 169 33.09 4.82 -61.16
C CYS A 169 34.14 5.95 -61.07
N PRO A 170 35.30 5.73 -60.43
CA PRO A 170 35.72 4.50 -59.77
C PRO A 170 34.92 4.23 -58.48
N VAL A 171 34.72 2.96 -58.17
CA VAL A 171 33.97 2.55 -56.98
C VAL A 171 34.76 2.90 -55.71
N GLU A 172 34.05 3.24 -54.62
CA GLU A 172 34.62 3.46 -53.29
C GLU A 172 35.47 2.26 -52.87
N ALA A 173 36.74 2.52 -52.54
CA ALA A 173 37.61 1.50 -51.98
C ALA A 173 37.14 1.10 -50.57
N VAL A 174 37.16 -0.20 -50.25
CA VAL A 174 36.87 -0.68 -48.89
C VAL A 174 38.13 -0.51 -48.04
N GLU A 175 38.46 0.75 -47.76
CA GLU A 175 39.58 1.14 -46.91
C GLU A 175 39.14 1.26 -45.45
N GLU A 176 40.03 0.84 -44.55
CA GLU A 176 39.90 1.15 -43.13
C GLU A 176 40.07 2.66 -42.91
N ALA A 177 39.46 3.16 -41.84
CA ALA A 177 39.59 4.56 -41.48
C ALA A 177 41.07 4.90 -41.20
N PRO A 178 41.60 6.03 -41.72
CA PRO A 178 42.99 6.44 -41.50
C PRO A 178 43.34 6.50 -40.00
N ARG A 179 44.53 5.99 -39.64
CA ARG A 179 45.10 6.04 -38.28
C ARG A 179 46.50 6.67 -38.37
N PRO A 180 46.77 7.80 -37.68
CA PRO A 180 45.88 8.59 -36.82
C PRO A 180 44.75 9.30 -37.59
N ALA A 181 43.74 9.79 -36.86
CA ALA A 181 42.61 10.52 -37.44
C ALA A 181 43.08 11.84 -38.10
N LEU A 182 42.52 12.17 -39.27
CA LEU A 182 42.93 13.33 -40.07
C LEU A 182 42.67 14.67 -39.38
N LEU A 183 41.53 14.84 -38.69
CA LEU A 183 41.17 16.07 -37.97
C LEU A 183 41.32 15.88 -36.45
N ASN A 184 42.48 15.40 -35.98
CA ASN A 184 42.71 15.28 -34.54
C ASN A 184 42.67 16.63 -33.81
N SER A 185 42.99 17.73 -34.52
CA SER A 185 42.85 19.12 -34.03
C SER A 185 41.42 19.49 -33.59
N ALA A 186 40.40 18.71 -33.98
CA ALA A 186 39.02 18.89 -33.55
C ALA A 186 38.84 18.76 -32.02
N GLU A 187 39.79 18.14 -31.30
CA GLU A 187 39.81 18.12 -29.83
C GLU A 187 39.77 19.55 -29.24
N ASN A 188 40.36 20.51 -29.93
CA ASN A 188 40.45 21.92 -29.51
C ASN A 188 39.28 22.78 -29.97
N PHE A 189 38.30 22.20 -30.67
CA PHE A 189 37.13 22.95 -31.10
C PHE A 189 36.25 23.30 -29.90
N THR A 190 35.55 24.41 -30.03
CA THR A 190 34.63 24.92 -29.02
C THR A 190 33.20 24.84 -29.52
N VAL A 191 32.26 24.54 -28.62
CA VAL A 191 30.83 24.55 -28.89
C VAL A 191 30.13 25.47 -27.91
N LEU A 192 29.39 26.44 -28.43
CA LEU A 192 28.45 27.25 -27.67
C LEU A 192 27.07 26.59 -27.74
N ILE A 193 26.53 26.22 -26.58
CA ILE A 193 25.17 25.67 -26.46
C ILE A 193 24.25 26.75 -25.89
N LYS A 194 23.29 27.20 -26.68
CA LYS A 194 22.21 28.09 -26.22
C LYS A 194 21.00 27.22 -25.89
N ASN A 195 20.58 27.21 -24.64
CA ASN A 195 19.40 26.48 -24.22
C ASN A 195 18.40 27.44 -23.58
N ASN A 196 17.20 27.49 -24.16
CA ASN A 196 16.04 28.19 -23.62
C ASN A 196 15.08 27.13 -23.06
N ILE A 197 14.58 27.37 -21.86
CA ILE A 197 13.61 26.51 -21.21
C ILE A 197 12.35 27.28 -20.83
N HIS A 198 11.22 26.59 -20.90
CA HIS A 198 9.91 27.14 -20.55
C HIS A 198 9.12 26.13 -19.72
N PHE A 199 8.49 26.61 -18.66
CA PHE A 199 7.48 25.90 -17.88
C PHE A 199 6.12 26.55 -18.16
N PRO A 200 5.30 25.98 -19.08
CA PRO A 200 4.04 26.58 -19.51
C PRO A 200 3.04 26.84 -18.38
N GLY A 201 2.81 25.86 -17.51
CA GLY A 201 1.87 25.93 -16.40
C GLY A 201 2.29 26.95 -15.34
N HIS A 202 3.58 27.16 -15.15
CA HIS A 202 4.10 28.22 -14.27
C HIS A 202 4.34 29.56 -14.96
N ASN A 203 4.18 29.63 -16.30
CA ASN A 203 4.50 30.76 -17.17
C ASN A 203 5.90 31.35 -16.87
N TYR A 204 6.91 30.49 -16.80
CA TYR A 204 8.29 30.88 -16.50
C TYR A 204 9.23 30.47 -17.63
N THR A 205 9.94 31.45 -18.20
CA THR A 205 10.95 31.23 -19.24
C THR A 205 12.30 31.68 -18.73
N THR A 206 13.30 30.83 -18.90
CA THR A 206 14.70 31.19 -18.62
C THR A 206 15.63 30.57 -19.65
N ARG A 207 16.90 30.93 -19.57
CA ARG A 207 17.95 30.48 -20.47
C ARG A 207 19.25 30.26 -19.70
N ASN A 208 20.11 29.40 -20.24
CA ASN A 208 21.40 29.12 -19.62
C ASN A 208 22.38 30.32 -19.65
N ILE A 209 22.20 31.26 -20.58
CA ILE A 209 23.03 32.48 -20.69
C ILE A 209 22.34 33.63 -19.96
N TYR A 210 22.92 34.05 -18.83
CA TYR A 210 22.44 35.21 -18.06
C TYR A 210 23.16 36.51 -18.46
N PRO A 211 22.56 37.69 -18.23
CA PRO A 211 23.20 38.98 -18.50
C PRO A 211 24.47 39.15 -17.66
N GLY A 212 25.60 39.49 -18.29
CA GLY A 212 26.90 39.64 -17.60
C GLY A 212 27.78 38.39 -17.59
N LEU A 213 27.40 37.31 -18.28
CA LEU A 213 28.28 36.16 -18.49
C LEU A 213 29.48 36.55 -19.37
N ASN A 214 30.69 36.14 -18.96
CA ASN A 214 31.90 36.33 -19.75
C ASN A 214 31.83 35.52 -21.05
N THR A 215 32.03 36.17 -22.20
CA THR A 215 31.97 35.53 -23.52
C THR A 215 33.20 34.69 -23.86
N THR A 216 34.29 34.83 -23.10
CA THR A 216 35.54 34.07 -23.27
C THR A 216 35.69 32.91 -22.27
N CYS A 217 34.66 32.63 -21.48
CA CYS A 217 34.71 31.52 -20.52
C CYS A 217 34.85 30.17 -21.23
N THR A 218 35.39 29.18 -20.52
CA THR A 218 35.34 27.76 -20.92
C THR A 218 34.79 26.96 -19.74
N PHE A 219 33.88 26.04 -20.01
CA PHE A 219 33.28 25.20 -18.99
C PHE A 219 34.35 24.44 -18.19
N HIS A 220 34.23 24.51 -16.88
CA HIS A 220 35.00 23.69 -15.96
C HIS A 220 34.11 23.30 -14.78
N LYS A 221 34.12 22.03 -14.38
CA LYS A 221 33.22 21.47 -13.37
C LYS A 221 33.18 22.22 -12.04
N THR A 222 34.33 22.72 -11.59
CA THR A 222 34.48 23.46 -10.33
C THR A 222 34.65 24.97 -10.49
N ARG A 223 35.51 25.42 -11.43
CA ARG A 223 35.84 26.85 -11.61
C ARG A 223 34.69 27.64 -12.24
N ASP A 224 34.18 27.19 -13.37
CA ASP A 224 33.15 27.88 -14.16
C ASP A 224 32.04 26.92 -14.62
N PRO A 225 31.24 26.34 -13.70
CA PRO A 225 30.24 25.31 -14.02
C PRO A 225 29.03 25.84 -14.79
N GLN A 226 28.89 27.16 -14.91
CA GLN A 226 27.77 27.82 -15.57
C GLN A 226 28.12 28.30 -16.99
N CYS A 227 29.38 28.17 -17.40
CA CYS A 227 29.79 28.56 -18.74
C CYS A 227 29.17 27.60 -19.79
N PRO A 228 28.51 28.12 -20.84
CA PRO A 228 27.87 27.33 -21.90
C PRO A 228 28.78 27.07 -23.11
N ILE A 229 30.08 27.38 -22.98
CA ILE A 229 31.11 27.15 -24.00
C ILE A 229 31.93 25.94 -23.56
N PHE A 230 31.91 24.89 -24.37
CA PHE A 230 32.59 23.63 -24.07
C PHE A 230 33.68 23.37 -25.09
N ARG A 231 34.85 22.92 -24.66
CA ARG A 231 35.88 22.36 -25.54
C ARG A 231 35.64 20.86 -25.69
N LEU A 232 35.72 20.35 -26.92
CA LEU A 232 35.39 18.94 -27.19
C LEU A 232 36.29 17.97 -26.41
N GLY A 233 37.59 18.24 -26.31
CA GLY A 233 38.51 17.42 -25.52
C GLY A 233 38.17 17.36 -24.03
N ASP A 234 37.65 18.45 -23.45
CA ASP A 234 37.31 18.49 -22.02
C ASP A 234 36.05 17.65 -21.72
N ILE A 235 35.12 17.54 -22.68
CA ILE A 235 33.96 16.65 -22.59
C ILE A 235 34.42 15.18 -22.46
N PHE A 236 35.37 14.76 -23.28
CA PHE A 236 35.93 13.40 -23.25
C PHE A 236 36.76 13.14 -21.99
N ARG A 237 37.51 14.16 -21.54
CA ARG A 237 38.29 14.05 -20.29
C ARG A 237 37.39 13.86 -19.07
N GLU A 238 36.21 14.50 -19.03
CA GLU A 238 35.23 14.31 -17.95
C GLU A 238 34.58 12.91 -17.95
N THR A 239 34.47 12.23 -19.09
CA THR A 239 33.98 10.84 -19.15
C THR A 239 35.08 9.80 -18.98
N GLY A 240 36.35 10.20 -18.99
CA GLY A 240 37.50 9.29 -18.96
C GLY A 240 37.74 8.56 -20.28
N ASP A 241 37.22 9.09 -21.39
CA ASP A 241 37.47 8.57 -22.75
C ASP A 241 38.57 9.35 -23.45
N ASN A 242 39.24 8.70 -24.40
CA ASN A 242 40.26 9.32 -25.23
C ASN A 242 39.67 9.81 -26.56
N PHE A 243 39.79 11.10 -26.84
CA PHE A 243 39.28 11.71 -28.07
C PHE A 243 39.92 11.10 -29.32
N SER A 244 41.24 10.87 -29.30
CA SER A 244 41.99 10.38 -30.47
C SER A 244 41.52 8.99 -30.93
N ASP A 245 41.12 8.12 -30.01
CA ASP A 245 40.66 6.77 -30.32
C ASP A 245 39.26 6.79 -30.98
N VAL A 246 38.37 7.64 -30.45
CA VAL A 246 37.02 7.81 -30.99
C VAL A 246 37.05 8.59 -32.29
N ALA A 247 38.01 9.51 -32.48
CA ALA A 247 38.15 10.29 -33.70
C ALA A 247 38.40 9.43 -34.96
N VAL A 248 38.98 8.23 -34.82
CA VAL A 248 39.26 7.34 -35.95
C VAL A 248 37.98 6.78 -36.58
N GLN A 249 37.09 6.19 -35.77
CA GLN A 249 35.89 5.48 -36.23
C GLN A 249 34.59 6.26 -35.99
N GLY A 250 34.65 7.36 -35.25
CA GLY A 250 33.49 8.11 -34.78
C GLY A 250 32.85 7.49 -33.54
N GLY A 251 31.88 8.20 -32.97
CA GLY A 251 31.16 7.77 -31.76
C GLY A 251 29.96 8.66 -31.47
N ILE A 252 29.25 8.37 -30.37
CA ILE A 252 28.06 9.13 -29.97
C ILE A 252 28.24 9.58 -28.51
N MET A 253 28.22 10.90 -28.29
CA MET A 253 28.34 11.52 -26.99
C MET A 253 27.04 12.20 -26.59
N GLY A 254 26.69 12.13 -25.31
CA GLY A 254 25.53 12.77 -24.70
C GLY A 254 25.98 13.95 -23.84
N ILE A 255 25.35 15.11 -24.04
CA ILE A 255 25.48 16.28 -23.17
C ILE A 255 24.15 16.45 -22.44
N GLU A 256 24.15 16.14 -21.16
CA GLU A 256 22.98 16.18 -20.28
C GLU A 256 22.91 17.56 -19.61
N ILE A 257 21.78 18.26 -19.79
CA ILE A 257 21.50 19.56 -19.18
C ILE A 257 20.32 19.39 -18.24
N TYR A 258 20.61 19.26 -16.95
CA TYR A 258 19.62 19.07 -15.91
C TYR A 258 19.15 20.40 -15.29
N TRP A 259 17.85 20.62 -15.27
CA TRP A 259 17.20 21.79 -14.65
C TRP A 259 16.35 21.39 -13.45
N ASP A 260 16.87 21.60 -12.24
CA ASP A 260 16.09 21.54 -11.00
C ASP A 260 15.82 22.96 -10.53
N CYS A 261 14.60 23.43 -10.76
CA CYS A 261 14.23 24.82 -10.59
C CYS A 261 13.21 24.99 -9.46
N THR A 262 13.53 25.84 -8.49
CA THR A 262 12.56 26.39 -7.54
C THR A 262 12.14 27.78 -7.99
N LEU A 263 10.84 27.93 -8.29
CA LEU A 263 10.24 29.14 -8.83
C LEU A 263 9.53 29.98 -7.74
N ASP A 264 9.74 29.64 -6.48
CA ASP A 264 9.19 30.39 -5.35
C ASP A 264 9.96 31.70 -5.13
N SER A 265 9.25 32.78 -4.81
CA SER A 265 9.84 34.11 -4.62
C SER A 265 10.90 34.15 -3.52
N TRP A 266 10.73 33.38 -2.44
CA TRP A 266 11.63 33.35 -1.28
C TRP A 266 12.89 32.50 -1.47
N PHE A 267 12.88 31.56 -2.42
CA PHE A 267 13.98 30.63 -2.67
C PHE A 267 14.14 30.39 -4.17
N HIS A 268 14.25 31.47 -4.95
CA HIS A 268 14.41 31.35 -6.40
C HIS A 268 15.79 30.80 -6.76
N ARG A 269 15.82 29.62 -7.40
CA ARG A 269 17.04 29.01 -7.91
C ARG A 269 16.71 28.16 -9.12
N CYS A 270 17.18 28.59 -10.29
CA CYS A 270 16.99 27.86 -11.53
C CYS A 270 18.23 28.02 -12.41
N ARG A 271 19.14 27.04 -12.33
CA ARG A 271 20.41 27.03 -13.05
C ARG A 271 20.68 25.64 -13.62
N PRO A 272 21.25 25.54 -14.83
CA PRO A 272 21.53 24.25 -15.44
C PRO A 272 22.70 23.57 -14.74
N LYS A 273 22.64 22.24 -14.69
CA LYS A 273 23.76 21.38 -14.33
C LYS A 273 24.14 20.54 -15.56
N TYR A 274 25.38 20.68 -16.00
CA TYR A 274 25.91 19.94 -17.14
C TYR A 274 26.51 18.61 -16.71
N SER A 275 26.29 17.57 -17.48
CA SER A 275 26.89 16.24 -17.31
C SER A 275 27.15 15.62 -18.67
N PHE A 276 28.12 14.72 -18.76
CA PHE A 276 28.55 14.13 -20.03
C PHE A 276 28.55 12.61 -19.91
N ARG A 277 28.12 11.95 -20.98
CA ARG A 277 28.05 10.49 -21.02
C ARG A 277 28.27 9.98 -22.43
N ARG A 278 29.06 8.93 -22.58
CA ARG A 278 29.18 8.21 -23.86
C ARG A 278 27.94 7.36 -24.10
N LEU A 279 27.35 7.46 -25.30
CA LEU A 279 26.10 6.78 -25.65
C LEU A 279 26.34 5.50 -26.47
N ASP A 280 27.45 5.41 -27.19
CA ASP A 280 27.83 4.23 -27.97
C ASP A 280 28.51 3.15 -27.10
N ASP A 281 28.32 1.88 -27.47
CA ASP A 281 28.90 0.75 -26.74
C ASP A 281 30.41 0.64 -26.96
N LYS A 282 31.18 0.91 -25.89
CA LYS A 282 32.65 0.81 -25.85
C LYS A 282 33.15 -0.65 -25.80
N THR A 283 32.32 -1.58 -25.34
CA THR A 283 32.77 -2.89 -24.84
C THR A 283 32.83 -3.99 -25.91
N ASN A 284 32.07 -3.86 -26.99
CA ASN A 284 32.07 -4.84 -28.08
C ASN A 284 33.02 -4.47 -29.23
N LYS A 285 34.31 -4.80 -29.09
CA LYS A 285 35.27 -4.77 -30.22
C LYS A 285 34.86 -5.68 -31.39
N ALA A 286 33.93 -6.61 -31.15
CA ALA A 286 33.36 -7.53 -32.14
C ALA A 286 32.01 -7.06 -32.71
N ALA A 287 31.53 -5.85 -32.38
CA ALA A 287 30.31 -5.32 -32.98
C ALA A 287 30.48 -5.21 -34.51
N PRO A 288 29.48 -5.62 -35.31
CA PRO A 288 29.58 -5.62 -36.77
C PRO A 288 29.76 -4.24 -37.40
N TYR A 289 29.45 -3.16 -36.66
CA TYR A 289 29.60 -1.77 -37.10
C TYR A 289 30.18 -0.90 -35.97
N PRO A 290 31.51 -0.89 -35.75
CA PRO A 290 32.13 -0.06 -34.74
C PRO A 290 32.12 1.42 -35.17
N GLY A 291 31.75 2.31 -34.24
CA GLY A 291 31.76 3.76 -34.42
C GLY A 291 30.56 4.33 -35.18
N TYR A 292 30.60 5.63 -35.47
CA TYR A 292 29.54 6.37 -36.15
C TYR A 292 30.07 7.00 -37.45
N ASN A 293 29.51 6.59 -38.58
CA ASN A 293 29.91 7.06 -39.90
C ASN A 293 28.71 7.16 -40.86
N PHE A 294 28.82 8.04 -41.85
CA PHE A 294 27.86 8.15 -42.94
C PHE A 294 28.55 8.58 -44.23
N ARG A 295 27.84 8.50 -45.37
CA ARG A 295 28.36 8.92 -46.67
C ARG A 295 27.55 10.10 -47.18
N HIS A 296 28.25 11.08 -47.72
CA HIS A 296 27.68 12.24 -48.40
C HIS A 296 28.41 12.46 -49.72
N ALA A 297 27.72 13.02 -50.72
CA ALA A 297 28.31 13.27 -52.03
C ALA A 297 28.11 14.72 -52.46
N LYS A 298 29.17 15.33 -52.98
CA LYS A 298 29.14 16.66 -53.60
C LYS A 298 29.05 16.48 -55.12
N TYR A 299 27.92 16.84 -55.72
CA TYR A 299 27.69 16.73 -57.16
C TYR A 299 28.19 17.97 -57.89
N TYR A 300 28.83 17.77 -59.05
CA TYR A 300 29.35 18.85 -59.90
C TYR A 300 29.34 18.42 -61.37
N LYS A 301 29.52 19.37 -62.28
CA LYS A 301 29.65 19.09 -63.72
C LYS A 301 31.02 19.55 -64.19
N GLU A 302 31.71 18.69 -64.93
CA GLU A 302 32.99 18.99 -65.55
C GLU A 302 32.93 18.57 -67.02
N SER A 303 33.16 19.50 -67.95
CA SER A 303 33.03 19.27 -69.39
C SER A 303 31.70 18.63 -69.82
N ASN A 304 30.58 19.14 -69.29
CA ASN A 304 29.20 18.62 -69.46
C ASN A 304 28.94 17.19 -68.95
N ILE A 305 29.91 16.54 -68.30
CA ILE A 305 29.73 15.22 -67.68
C ILE A 305 29.37 15.44 -66.20
N GLU A 306 28.30 14.80 -65.76
CA GLU A 306 27.91 14.80 -64.34
C GLU A 306 28.90 13.94 -63.54
N LYS A 307 29.53 14.57 -62.55
CA LYS A 307 30.47 13.95 -61.64
C LYS A 307 30.02 14.13 -60.20
N ARG A 308 30.54 13.30 -59.31
CA ARG A 308 30.44 13.53 -57.87
C ARG A 308 31.73 13.19 -57.15
N THR A 309 31.93 13.87 -56.03
CA THR A 309 32.94 13.48 -55.03
C THR A 309 32.20 12.84 -53.88
N LEU A 310 32.44 11.55 -53.67
CA LEU A 310 31.90 10.80 -52.53
C LEU A 310 32.83 11.01 -51.34
N ILE A 311 32.23 11.31 -50.18
CA ILE A 311 32.94 11.50 -48.92
C ILE A 311 32.30 10.56 -47.89
N LYS A 312 33.09 9.61 -47.41
CA LYS A 312 32.74 8.80 -46.24
C LYS A 312 33.27 9.51 -45.02
N VAL A 313 32.36 9.94 -44.15
CA VAL A 313 32.64 10.78 -42.99
C VAL A 313 32.57 9.94 -41.74
N PHE A 314 33.59 10.03 -40.90
CA PHE A 314 33.61 9.51 -39.55
C PHE A 314 33.68 10.68 -38.58
N GLY A 315 32.93 10.60 -37.49
CA GLY A 315 32.89 11.70 -36.56
C GLY A 315 32.04 11.43 -35.35
N ILE A 316 31.98 12.44 -34.49
CA ILE A 316 31.29 12.35 -33.22
C ILE A 316 29.96 13.08 -33.34
N ARG A 317 28.87 12.37 -33.06
CA ARG A 317 27.55 12.98 -32.89
C ARG A 317 27.35 13.31 -31.41
N PHE A 318 26.99 14.55 -31.12
CA PHE A 318 26.66 15.02 -29.78
C PHE A 318 25.16 15.21 -29.66
N ASP A 319 24.52 14.39 -28.84
CA ASP A 319 23.09 14.46 -28.55
C ASP A 319 22.88 15.29 -27.27
N ILE A 320 22.14 16.39 -27.38
CA ILE A 320 21.89 17.29 -26.25
C ILE A 320 20.57 16.90 -25.59
N LEU A 321 20.69 16.34 -24.40
CA LEU A 321 19.58 15.82 -23.60
C LEU A 321 19.22 16.85 -22.53
N VAL A 322 18.14 17.58 -22.73
CA VAL A 322 17.63 18.56 -21.76
C VAL A 322 16.46 17.95 -21.01
N PHE A 323 16.56 17.91 -19.68
CA PHE A 323 15.51 17.41 -18.82
C PHE A 323 15.53 18.13 -17.47
N GLY A 324 14.41 18.10 -16.76
CA GLY A 324 14.29 18.85 -15.53
C GLY A 324 12.86 19.08 -15.10
N THR A 325 12.71 19.59 -13.89
CA THR A 325 11.43 19.90 -13.27
C THR A 325 11.49 21.30 -12.64
N GLY A 326 10.45 22.08 -12.88
CA GLY A 326 10.19 23.33 -12.20
C GLY A 326 9.15 23.11 -11.12
N GLY A 327 9.44 23.54 -9.89
CA GLY A 327 8.50 23.51 -8.78
C GLY A 327 8.09 24.93 -8.38
N LYS A 328 6.78 25.16 -8.22
CA LYS A 328 6.23 26.40 -7.65
C LYS A 328 5.20 26.06 -6.57
N PHE A 329 5.18 26.83 -5.49
CA PHE A 329 4.21 26.68 -4.41
C PHE A 329 2.77 26.58 -4.93
N ASP A 330 2.06 25.54 -4.48
CA ASP A 330 0.64 25.32 -4.79
C ASP A 330 -0.09 24.90 -3.51
N ILE A 331 -1.10 25.69 -3.14
CA ILE A 331 -1.92 25.46 -1.95
C ILE A 331 -2.63 24.10 -2.01
N ILE A 332 -3.02 23.63 -3.19
CA ILE A 332 -3.74 22.37 -3.37
C ILE A 332 -2.83 21.19 -2.99
N GLN A 333 -1.57 21.21 -3.44
CA GLN A 333 -0.60 20.15 -3.12
C GLN A 333 -0.32 20.10 -1.61
N LEU A 334 -0.22 21.27 -0.97
CA LEU A 334 -0.07 21.35 0.48
C LEU A 334 -1.28 20.75 1.23
N ILE A 335 -2.51 21.10 0.84
CA ILE A 335 -3.74 20.58 1.47
C ILE A 335 -3.85 19.06 1.28
N VAL A 336 -3.58 18.56 0.07
CA VAL A 336 -3.60 17.11 -0.21
C VAL A 336 -2.56 16.38 0.63
N TYR A 337 -1.35 16.94 0.76
CA TYR A 337 -0.31 16.37 1.60
C TYR A 337 -0.72 16.35 3.08
N ILE A 338 -1.22 17.46 3.62
CA ILE A 338 -1.74 17.53 5.00
C ILE A 338 -2.85 16.48 5.19
N GLY A 339 -3.82 16.40 4.27
CA GLY A 339 -4.90 15.42 4.31
C GLY A 339 -4.41 13.97 4.34
N SER A 340 -3.40 13.64 3.52
CA SER A 340 -2.80 12.30 3.50
C SER A 340 -2.08 11.97 4.81
N THR A 341 -1.40 12.95 5.42
CA THR A 341 -0.56 12.74 6.60
C THR A 341 -1.34 12.71 7.92
N LEU A 342 -2.58 13.24 7.96
CA LEU A 342 -3.47 13.15 9.12
C LEU A 342 -3.72 11.70 9.56
N SER A 343 -3.77 10.77 8.61
CA SER A 343 -3.95 9.34 8.89
C SER A 343 -2.82 8.74 9.75
N TYR A 344 -1.58 9.20 9.57
CA TYR A 344 -0.42 8.68 10.33
C TYR A 344 -0.48 9.00 11.82
N PHE A 345 -1.17 10.08 12.22
CA PHE A 345 -1.35 10.41 13.64
C PHE A 345 -2.22 9.37 14.39
N GLY A 346 -2.97 8.54 13.67
CA GLY A 346 -3.69 7.39 14.22
C GLY A 346 -2.78 6.24 14.68
N LEU A 347 -1.50 6.23 14.31
CA LEU A 347 -0.55 5.19 14.73
C LEU A 347 -0.45 5.10 16.26
N ALA A 348 -0.44 6.25 16.94
CA ALA A 348 -0.35 6.29 18.40
C ALA A 348 -1.55 5.62 19.08
N THR A 349 -2.76 5.82 18.57
CA THR A 349 -3.97 5.23 19.15
C THR A 349 -4.01 3.73 18.90
N VAL A 350 -3.72 3.29 17.68
CA VAL A 350 -3.63 1.85 17.33
C VAL A 350 -2.58 1.15 18.18
N PHE A 351 -1.41 1.77 18.38
CA PHE A 351 -0.35 1.18 19.19
C PHE A 351 -0.74 1.08 20.67
N ILE A 352 -1.32 2.13 21.26
CA ILE A 352 -1.79 2.10 22.65
C ILE A 352 -2.89 1.05 22.84
N ASP A 353 -3.82 0.96 21.90
CA ASP A 353 -4.90 -0.03 21.90
C ASP A 353 -4.38 -1.46 21.79
N PHE A 354 -3.39 -1.67 20.93
CA PHE A 354 -2.68 -2.94 20.83
C PHE A 354 -2.01 -3.33 22.16
N LEU A 355 -1.36 -2.38 22.85
CA LEU A 355 -0.78 -2.66 24.17
C LEU A 355 -1.86 -3.02 25.19
N ILE A 356 -2.97 -2.26 25.28
CA ILE A 356 -4.07 -2.54 26.22
C ILE A 356 -4.62 -3.96 25.97
N ASN A 357 -4.90 -4.29 24.71
CA ASN A 357 -5.44 -5.60 24.33
C ASN A 357 -4.45 -6.73 24.66
N THR A 358 -3.17 -6.58 24.27
CA THR A 358 -2.16 -7.62 24.47
C THR A 358 -1.93 -7.91 25.96
N TYR A 359 -1.78 -6.88 26.79
CA TYR A 359 -1.56 -7.03 28.22
C TYR A 359 -2.81 -7.44 29.01
N SER A 360 -4.01 -7.34 28.42
CA SER A 360 -5.26 -7.79 29.05
C SER A 360 -5.56 -9.29 28.87
N THR A 361 -4.81 -9.99 28.00
CA THR A 361 -5.07 -11.41 27.74
C THR A 361 -4.76 -12.30 28.96
N GLU A 362 -5.64 -13.27 29.23
CA GLU A 362 -5.49 -14.23 30.34
C GLU A 362 -4.16 -15.01 30.29
N CYS A 363 -3.56 -15.13 29.11
CA CYS A 363 -2.25 -15.76 28.91
C CYS A 363 -1.11 -14.96 29.56
N CYS A 364 -1.14 -13.62 29.50
CA CYS A 364 -0.23 -12.77 30.29
C CYS A 364 -0.51 -12.90 31.80
N GLY A 365 -1.78 -13.06 32.18
CA GLY A 365 -2.25 -13.31 33.54
C GLY A 365 -1.60 -14.51 34.23
N LYS A 366 -1.30 -15.58 33.49
CA LYS A 366 -0.69 -16.81 34.03
C LYS A 366 0.83 -16.84 33.93
N CYS A 367 1.41 -16.27 32.87
CA CYS A 367 2.86 -16.39 32.60
C CYS A 367 3.68 -15.16 33.04
N VAL A 368 3.10 -13.95 33.08
CA VAL A 368 3.84 -12.68 33.20
C VAL A 368 3.45 -11.87 34.44
N HIS A 369 2.21 -12.01 34.92
CA HIS A 369 1.72 -11.28 36.11
C HIS A 369 2.48 -11.51 37.42
N PRO A 370 3.11 -12.68 37.71
CA PRO A 370 3.93 -12.84 38.92
C PRO A 370 5.09 -11.83 38.98
N TYR A 371 5.54 -11.32 37.83
CA TYR A 371 6.71 -10.45 37.71
C TYR A 371 6.36 -9.00 37.32
N CYS A 372 5.10 -8.66 37.04
CA CYS A 372 4.72 -7.31 36.57
C CYS A 372 3.41 -6.77 37.16
N LYS A 373 3.53 -5.89 38.18
CA LYS A 373 2.40 -5.17 38.78
C LYS A 373 1.64 -4.26 37.78
N ARG A 374 2.30 -3.76 36.73
CA ARG A 374 1.71 -2.86 35.73
C ARG A 374 0.70 -3.56 34.80
N CYS A 375 0.77 -4.88 34.64
CA CYS A 375 -0.15 -5.62 33.75
C CYS A 375 -1.59 -5.66 34.28
N ARG A 376 -1.79 -5.65 35.61
CA ARG A 376 -3.13 -5.61 36.23
C ARG A 376 -3.93 -4.34 35.91
N VAL A 377 -3.23 -3.22 35.66
CA VAL A 377 -3.89 -1.94 35.35
C VAL A 377 -4.48 -1.96 33.92
N ASN A 378 -3.83 -2.67 32.99
CA ASN A 378 -4.31 -2.77 31.61
C ASN A 378 -5.58 -3.63 31.49
N GLU A 379 -5.73 -4.65 32.33
CA GLU A 379 -6.97 -5.43 32.45
C GLU A 379 -8.15 -4.55 32.91
N TYR A 380 -7.91 -3.59 33.82
CA TYR A 380 -8.92 -2.61 34.23
C TYR A 380 -9.34 -1.70 33.06
N TYR A 381 -8.37 -1.19 32.28
CA TYR A 381 -8.67 -0.38 31.10
C TYR A 381 -9.48 -1.16 30.06
N TYR A 382 -9.15 -2.43 29.83
CA TYR A 382 -9.90 -3.29 28.93
C TYR A 382 -11.36 -3.45 29.38
N LYS A 383 -11.62 -3.69 30.67
CA LYS A 383 -12.98 -3.79 31.23
C LYS A 383 -13.79 -2.50 31.12
N LYS A 384 -13.14 -1.33 31.09
CA LYS A 384 -13.80 -0.03 30.88
C LYS A 384 -14.00 0.32 29.41
N LYS A 385 -13.19 -0.24 28.51
CA LYS A 385 -13.22 0.02 27.07
C LYS A 385 -14.15 -0.94 26.31
N CYS A 386 -14.13 -2.22 26.67
CA CYS A 386 -14.80 -3.28 25.92
C CYS A 386 -15.97 -3.85 26.72
N GLU A 387 -17.17 -3.76 26.15
CA GLU A 387 -18.36 -4.47 26.60
C GLU A 387 -18.56 -5.71 25.72
N THR A 388 -18.51 -6.90 26.32
CA THR A 388 -18.65 -8.15 25.55
C THR A 388 -20.12 -8.57 25.54
N ILE A 389 -20.75 -8.44 24.39
CA ILE A 389 -22.12 -8.91 24.15
C ILE A 389 -22.11 -10.20 23.33
N VAL A 390 -23.16 -11.00 23.48
CA VAL A 390 -23.37 -12.24 22.72
C VAL A 390 -24.57 -12.04 21.81
N GLU A 391 -24.44 -12.47 20.55
CA GLU A 391 -25.51 -12.37 19.56
C GLU A 391 -26.77 -13.16 20.00
N PRO A 392 -27.96 -12.55 20.00
CA PRO A 392 -29.20 -13.20 20.41
C PRO A 392 -29.67 -14.22 19.38
N LYS A 393 -29.36 -15.50 19.58
CA LYS A 393 -29.78 -16.62 18.72
C LYS A 393 -30.92 -17.41 19.34
N ALA A 394 -31.78 -18.00 18.51
CA ALA A 394 -32.80 -18.94 18.98
C ALA A 394 -32.21 -20.14 19.74
N THR A 395 -30.95 -20.50 19.47
CA THR A 395 -30.18 -21.55 20.17
C THR A 395 -29.54 -21.11 21.47
N LEU A 396 -29.40 -19.79 21.71
CA LEU A 396 -28.74 -19.24 22.88
C LEU A 396 -29.56 -19.48 24.15
N LYS A 397 -28.94 -20.09 25.16
CA LYS A 397 -29.57 -20.39 26.45
C LYS A 397 -28.58 -20.18 27.58
N TYR A 398 -29.03 -19.57 28.68
CA TYR A 398 -28.25 -19.46 29.90
C TYR A 398 -28.82 -20.36 30.99
N VAL A 399 -27.93 -21.08 31.67
CA VAL A 399 -28.26 -22.01 32.76
C VAL A 399 -27.40 -21.68 33.98
N SER A 400 -28.03 -21.69 35.15
CA SER A 400 -27.38 -21.41 36.44
C SER A 400 -27.66 -22.57 37.40
N PHE A 401 -26.58 -23.12 37.96
CA PHE A 401 -26.63 -24.14 39.00
C PHE A 401 -26.24 -23.52 40.34
N VAL A 402 -26.86 -23.94 41.44
CA VAL A 402 -26.56 -23.39 42.78
C VAL A 402 -25.20 -23.83 43.29
N ASP A 403 -24.73 -25.01 42.87
CA ASP A 403 -23.45 -25.62 43.23
C ASP A 403 -22.27 -25.15 42.37
N GLU A 404 -22.50 -24.33 41.34
CA GLU A 404 -21.45 -23.75 40.49
C GLU A 404 -21.41 -22.21 40.63
N PRO A 405 -20.23 -21.58 40.73
CA PRO A 405 -20.12 -20.13 40.90
C PRO A 405 -20.37 -19.33 39.59
N TYR A 406 -20.20 -19.98 38.44
CA TYR A 406 -20.36 -19.39 37.10
C TYR A 406 -21.74 -19.71 36.48
N ILE A 407 -22.06 -19.02 35.38
CA ILE A 407 -23.21 -19.29 34.53
C ILE A 407 -22.73 -20.11 33.34
N ARG A 408 -23.51 -21.09 32.89
CA ARG A 408 -23.22 -21.84 31.65
C ARG A 408 -24.01 -21.25 30.49
N MET A 409 -23.28 -20.83 29.46
CA MET A 409 -23.82 -20.41 28.18
C MET A 409 -23.85 -21.60 27.22
N VAL A 410 -25.04 -21.97 26.76
CA VAL A 410 -25.28 -23.05 25.80
C VAL A 410 -25.78 -22.41 24.51
N ASP A 411 -24.97 -22.45 23.45
CA ASP A 411 -25.35 -21.99 22.11
C ASP A 411 -25.21 -23.14 21.11
N ARG A 412 -26.03 -24.18 21.29
CA ARG A 412 -26.08 -25.37 20.43
C ARG A 412 -27.52 -25.90 20.38
N GLN A 413 -27.89 -26.50 19.25
CA GLN A 413 -29.17 -27.20 19.14
C GLN A 413 -29.19 -28.44 20.05
N LEU A 414 -30.35 -28.69 20.68
CA LEU A 414 -30.46 -29.70 21.73
C LEU A 414 -30.53 -31.15 21.23
N LEU A 415 -30.78 -31.42 19.94
CA LEU A 415 -30.74 -32.76 19.29
C LEU A 415 -31.24 -33.93 20.18
N GLY A 416 -32.34 -33.73 20.93
CA GLY A 416 -32.92 -34.74 21.83
C GLY A 416 -32.19 -35.01 23.16
N LYS A 417 -31.13 -34.26 23.49
CA LYS A 417 -30.39 -34.36 24.75
C LYS A 417 -30.92 -33.38 25.80
N SER A 418 -31.05 -33.85 27.04
CA SER A 418 -31.44 -33.04 28.20
C SER A 418 -30.50 -31.84 28.41
N LEU A 419 -31.07 -30.66 28.64
CA LEU A 419 -30.32 -29.42 28.89
C LEU A 419 -29.40 -29.53 30.12
N GLN A 420 -29.78 -30.33 31.13
CA GLN A 420 -28.99 -30.61 32.34
C GLN A 420 -27.58 -31.12 32.04
N ASN A 421 -27.44 -31.96 31.00
CA ASN A 421 -26.21 -32.71 30.72
C ASN A 421 -25.31 -32.05 29.67
N ILE A 422 -25.76 -30.95 29.06
CA ILE A 422 -25.01 -30.28 28.00
C ILE A 422 -23.90 -29.43 28.58
N LYS A 423 -22.69 -29.60 28.04
CA LYS A 423 -21.55 -28.75 28.37
C LYS A 423 -21.68 -27.43 27.60
N GLY A 424 -21.78 -26.33 28.34
CA GLY A 424 -21.72 -24.96 27.83
C GLY A 424 -20.41 -24.27 28.20
N LYS A 425 -20.15 -23.11 27.58
CA LYS A 425 -19.04 -22.23 27.95
C LYS A 425 -19.32 -21.60 29.33
N GLU A 426 -18.31 -21.56 30.19
CA GLU A 426 -18.41 -20.96 31.51
C GLU A 426 -18.27 -19.44 31.39
N VAL A 427 -19.25 -18.72 31.91
CA VAL A 427 -19.31 -17.26 31.89
C VAL A 427 -19.36 -16.77 33.34
N PRO A 428 -18.47 -15.85 33.76
CA PRO A 428 -18.52 -15.31 35.11
C PRO A 428 -19.85 -14.57 35.33
N ARG A 429 -20.42 -14.70 36.53
CA ARG A 429 -21.62 -13.94 36.88
C ARG A 429 -21.26 -12.46 36.93
N PRO A 430 -22.02 -11.57 36.29
CA PRO A 430 -21.76 -10.14 36.36
C PRO A 430 -21.81 -9.68 37.83
N PRO A 431 -20.91 -8.80 38.27
CA PRO A 431 -20.99 -8.21 39.59
C PRO A 431 -22.31 -7.44 39.69
N LYS A 432 -23.11 -7.73 40.72
CA LYS A 432 -24.31 -6.93 40.99
C LYS A 432 -23.90 -5.62 41.62
N ASP A 433 -24.53 -4.53 41.18
CA ASP A 433 -24.31 -3.23 41.79
C ASP A 433 -24.87 -3.26 43.22
N PHE A 434 -24.00 -3.12 44.22
CA PHE A 434 -24.38 -3.18 45.63
C PHE A 434 -25.31 -2.02 46.03
N THR A 435 -25.31 -0.94 45.24
CA THR A 435 -26.20 0.21 45.40
C THR A 435 -27.67 -0.11 45.11
N ASP A 436 -27.97 -1.15 44.31
CA ASP A 436 -29.33 -1.60 44.05
C ASP A 436 -29.77 -2.72 45.01
N LEU A 437 -28.82 -3.51 45.53
CA LEU A 437 -29.07 -4.51 46.58
C LEU A 437 -29.38 -3.87 47.94
N SER A 438 -28.78 -2.71 48.26
CA SER A 438 -29.09 -1.96 49.49
C SER A 438 -30.52 -1.37 49.48
N LYS A 439 -31.09 -1.09 48.29
CA LYS A 439 -32.47 -0.60 48.13
C LYS A 439 -33.52 -1.70 48.35
N LEU A 440 -33.19 -2.96 48.08
CA LEU A 440 -34.08 -4.11 48.33
C LEU A 440 -34.42 -4.28 49.82
N HIS A 441 -33.51 -3.88 50.71
CA HIS A 441 -33.66 -4.01 52.16
C HIS A 441 -34.78 -3.13 52.75
N LEU A 442 -35.22 -2.09 52.03
CA LEU A 442 -36.29 -1.18 52.47
C LEU A 442 -37.71 -1.71 52.20
N SER A 443 -37.87 -2.82 51.47
CA SER A 443 -39.18 -3.34 51.03
C SER A 443 -39.60 -4.68 51.68
N LEU A 444 -38.77 -5.25 52.56
CA LEU A 444 -39.00 -6.57 53.18
C LEU A 444 -39.29 -6.50 54.69
N TYR A 445 -39.83 -5.39 55.21
CA TYR A 445 -40.12 -5.25 56.64
C TYR A 445 -41.29 -6.15 57.07
N GLU A 446 -41.00 -7.24 57.78
CA GLU A 446 -41.89 -7.81 58.81
C GLU A 446 -41.52 -7.19 60.16
N PRO A 447 -42.49 -6.95 61.07
CA PRO A 447 -42.19 -6.43 62.41
C PRO A 447 -41.33 -7.42 63.21
N PRO A 448 -40.45 -6.94 64.11
CA PRO A 448 -39.47 -7.77 64.80
C PRO A 448 -40.14 -8.82 65.70
N PRO A 449 -39.59 -10.05 65.80
CA PRO A 449 -40.01 -11.01 66.82
C PRO A 449 -39.61 -10.49 68.20
N THR A 450 -40.43 -10.78 69.22
CA THR A 450 -40.17 -10.47 70.63
C THR A 450 -38.84 -11.08 71.10
N PRO A 451 -38.09 -10.37 71.97
CA PRO A 451 -36.70 -10.70 72.28
C PRO A 451 -36.62 -11.84 73.28
N ASP A 452 -36.50 -13.09 72.81
CA ASP A 452 -35.95 -14.19 73.62
C ASP A 452 -35.58 -15.44 72.80
N GLN A 453 -34.77 -15.27 71.75
CA GLN A 453 -33.99 -16.38 71.17
C GLN A 453 -32.83 -15.82 70.33
N LEU A 454 -31.64 -15.77 70.94
CA LEU A 454 -30.37 -15.61 70.22
C LEU A 454 -30.12 -16.89 69.41
N LEU A 455 -30.24 -16.82 68.09
CA LEU A 455 -29.75 -17.87 67.19
C LEU A 455 -28.39 -17.44 66.62
N GLU A 456 -27.33 -18.02 67.17
CA GLU A 456 -25.99 -18.03 66.60
C GLU A 456 -26.02 -18.65 65.19
N MET A 457 -25.38 -17.99 64.23
CA MET A 457 -25.16 -18.55 62.89
C MET A 457 -24.05 -19.60 62.95
N GLN A 458 -24.41 -20.88 62.96
CA GLN A 458 -23.46 -21.97 62.76
C GLN A 458 -23.23 -22.25 61.26
N PRO A 459 -21.98 -22.54 60.85
CA PRO A 459 -21.68 -23.04 59.51
C PRO A 459 -22.29 -24.44 59.33
N LEU A 460 -22.76 -24.72 58.11
CA LEU A 460 -23.31 -26.03 57.73
C LEU A 460 -22.19 -27.09 57.80
N ASN A 461 -22.08 -27.80 58.92
CA ASN A 461 -21.22 -28.98 59.05
C ASN A 461 -21.94 -30.23 58.53
N GLU A 462 -21.14 -31.11 57.91
CA GLU A 462 -21.49 -32.47 57.54
C GLU A 462 -21.86 -33.27 58.79
N GLU A 463 -23.14 -33.51 59.02
CA GLU A 463 -23.58 -34.61 59.89
C GLU A 463 -24.29 -35.67 59.06
N VAL A 464 -23.61 -36.82 59.01
CA VAL A 464 -24.05 -38.10 58.47
C VAL A 464 -25.25 -38.57 59.30
N ILE A 465 -26.47 -38.37 58.78
CA ILE A 465 -27.63 -39.14 59.21
C ILE A 465 -27.70 -40.37 58.31
N SER A 466 -27.15 -41.47 58.82
CA SER A 466 -27.45 -42.84 58.40
C SER A 466 -28.92 -43.17 58.69
N ARG A 467 -29.81 -42.76 57.79
CA ARG A 467 -31.14 -43.37 57.64
C ARG A 467 -31.31 -43.84 56.21
N SER A 468 -31.18 -45.16 56.07
CA SER A 468 -31.74 -46.01 55.00
C SER A 468 -31.66 -45.45 53.58
N SER A 469 -30.73 -46.02 52.82
CA SER A 469 -30.96 -46.38 51.42
C SER A 469 -32.42 -46.84 51.22
N ASP A 470 -33.05 -46.36 50.15
CA ASP A 470 -34.42 -46.67 49.71
C ASP A 470 -35.55 -45.79 50.24
N SER A 471 -35.61 -44.56 49.74
CA SER A 471 -36.86 -44.03 49.17
C SER A 471 -36.58 -42.87 48.22
N ARG A 472 -36.15 -43.20 46.98
CA ARG A 472 -36.55 -42.32 45.87
C ARG A 472 -38.07 -42.27 45.91
N SER A 473 -38.67 -41.10 46.12
CA SER A 473 -40.06 -40.92 45.72
C SER A 473 -40.11 -41.37 44.26
N ARG A 474 -40.94 -42.39 43.96
CA ARG A 474 -40.95 -43.09 42.66
C ARG A 474 -41.30 -42.19 41.47
N ASP A 475 -41.53 -40.90 41.69
CA ASP A 475 -42.09 -39.95 40.73
C ASP A 475 -41.11 -38.86 40.24
N SER A 476 -39.86 -38.83 40.72
CA SER A 476 -38.86 -37.84 40.25
C SER A 476 -38.14 -38.27 38.96
N PRO A 477 -38.01 -37.39 37.94
CA PRO A 477 -37.26 -37.70 36.71
C PRO A 477 -35.79 -38.04 36.97
N SER A 478 -35.20 -38.91 36.15
CA SER A 478 -33.82 -39.41 36.31
C SER A 478 -32.73 -38.34 36.26
N TRP A 479 -32.98 -37.20 35.60
CA TRP A 479 -32.06 -36.07 35.53
C TRP A 479 -32.17 -35.12 36.74
N CYS A 480 -33.14 -35.31 37.63
CA CYS A 480 -33.32 -34.49 38.82
C CYS A 480 -32.36 -34.87 39.96
N GLN A 481 -31.79 -33.86 40.62
CA GLN A 481 -30.87 -34.02 41.75
C GLN A 481 -31.36 -33.32 43.03
N CYS A 482 -32.53 -32.69 42.99
CA CYS A 482 -33.08 -31.93 44.12
C CYS A 482 -34.39 -32.51 44.70
N GLY A 483 -34.94 -33.57 44.10
CA GLY A 483 -36.17 -34.25 44.55
C GLY A 483 -37.51 -33.57 44.23
N ASN A 484 -37.49 -32.32 43.70
CA ASN A 484 -38.70 -31.49 43.50
C ASN A 484 -39.01 -31.19 42.02
N CYS A 485 -38.39 -31.88 41.06
CA CYS A 485 -38.66 -31.64 39.64
C CYS A 485 -39.80 -32.52 39.13
N LEU A 486 -40.62 -31.97 38.23
CA LEU A 486 -41.70 -32.69 37.54
C LEU A 486 -41.38 -32.82 36.03
N PRO A 487 -41.90 -33.85 35.35
CA PRO A 487 -41.75 -33.99 33.90
C PRO A 487 -42.45 -32.85 33.14
N SER A 488 -41.94 -32.50 31.96
CA SER A 488 -42.55 -31.46 31.12
C SER A 488 -43.80 -31.97 30.41
N GLN A 489 -44.81 -31.12 30.31
CA GLN A 489 -46.05 -31.36 29.57
C GLN A 489 -45.93 -31.05 28.07
N LEU A 490 -44.76 -30.60 27.60
CA LEU A 490 -44.55 -30.23 26.19
C LEU A 490 -44.38 -31.44 25.26
N PRO A 491 -44.67 -31.29 23.94
CA PRO A 491 -44.49 -32.34 22.94
C PRO A 491 -43.05 -32.86 22.86
N ILE A 492 -42.93 -34.18 22.66
CA ILE A 492 -41.66 -34.93 22.68
C ILE A 492 -40.68 -34.48 21.59
N GLN A 493 -41.17 -34.08 20.41
CA GLN A 493 -40.34 -33.94 19.21
C GLN A 493 -39.50 -32.67 19.09
N THR A 494 -39.71 -31.63 19.92
CA THR A 494 -38.98 -30.35 19.73
C THR A 494 -38.65 -29.57 21.00
N SER A 495 -39.38 -29.70 22.11
CA SER A 495 -39.24 -28.75 23.24
C SER A 495 -39.15 -29.37 24.63
N ARG A 496 -39.38 -30.69 24.78
CA ARG A 496 -39.29 -31.36 26.09
C ARG A 496 -37.88 -31.27 26.70
N CYS A 497 -36.84 -31.55 25.92
CA CYS A 497 -35.45 -31.57 26.38
C CYS A 497 -34.94 -30.20 26.86
N LEU A 498 -35.55 -29.10 26.39
CA LEU A 498 -35.25 -27.74 26.85
C LEU A 498 -35.72 -27.51 28.28
N GLU A 499 -36.80 -28.17 28.68
CA GLU A 499 -37.39 -28.04 30.01
C GLU A 499 -36.79 -29.00 31.04
N GLU A 500 -35.98 -29.97 30.60
CA GLU A 500 -35.27 -30.95 31.44
C GLU A 500 -34.03 -30.33 32.10
N LEU A 501 -34.28 -29.55 33.15
CA LEU A 501 -33.24 -28.83 33.90
C LEU A 501 -33.54 -28.88 35.40
N CYS A 502 -32.53 -29.22 36.20
CA CYS A 502 -32.55 -29.20 37.66
C CYS A 502 -31.82 -27.95 38.18
N CYS A 503 -32.11 -27.52 39.41
CA CYS A 503 -31.47 -26.34 40.01
C CYS A 503 -30.00 -26.55 40.43
N ARG A 504 -29.52 -27.80 40.42
CA ARG A 504 -28.19 -28.21 40.85
C ARG A 504 -27.69 -29.42 40.06
N LYS A 505 -26.37 -29.65 40.02
CA LYS A 505 -25.76 -30.81 39.36
C LYS A 505 -25.50 -31.98 40.29
N LYS A 506 -25.08 -31.71 41.53
CA LYS A 506 -24.90 -32.75 42.56
C LYS A 506 -26.16 -32.88 43.42
N PRO A 507 -26.48 -34.07 43.97
CA PRO A 507 -27.56 -34.25 44.91
C PRO A 507 -27.52 -33.25 46.09
N GLY A 508 -28.69 -32.77 46.53
CA GLY A 508 -28.81 -31.95 47.74
C GLY A 508 -30.05 -31.05 47.77
N ALA A 509 -30.09 -30.11 48.72
CA ALA A 509 -31.21 -29.18 48.93
C ALA A 509 -31.68 -28.41 47.67
N CYS A 510 -32.99 -28.26 47.50
CA CYS A 510 -33.54 -27.55 46.36
C CYS A 510 -33.49 -26.02 46.56
N ILE A 511 -33.28 -25.24 45.49
CA ILE A 511 -33.31 -23.76 45.60
C ILE A 511 -34.67 -23.24 46.06
N THR A 512 -35.75 -23.97 45.80
CA THR A 512 -37.12 -23.58 46.17
C THR A 512 -37.37 -23.65 47.67
N THR A 513 -36.49 -24.31 48.46
CA THR A 513 -36.60 -24.35 49.93
C THR A 513 -35.90 -23.15 50.59
N SER A 514 -35.28 -22.27 49.82
CA SER A 514 -34.67 -21.04 50.34
C SER A 514 -35.75 -20.00 50.67
N ASP A 515 -35.64 -19.36 51.84
CA ASP A 515 -36.53 -18.28 52.27
C ASP A 515 -36.58 -17.11 51.25
N LEU A 516 -35.43 -16.79 50.64
CA LEU A 516 -35.34 -15.77 49.59
C LEU A 516 -36.15 -16.13 48.34
N PHE A 517 -36.34 -17.42 48.03
CA PHE A 517 -37.20 -17.83 46.91
C PHE A 517 -38.67 -17.48 47.21
N GLN A 518 -39.12 -17.69 48.44
CA GLN A 518 -40.47 -17.33 48.86
C GLN A 518 -40.67 -15.80 48.84
N LYS A 519 -39.73 -15.04 49.41
CA LYS A 519 -39.80 -13.58 49.48
C LYS A 519 -39.67 -12.88 48.12
N LEU A 520 -38.74 -13.32 47.27
CA LEU A 520 -38.44 -12.64 46.00
C LEU A 520 -39.29 -13.13 44.82
N VAL A 521 -39.65 -14.42 44.79
CA VAL A 521 -40.23 -15.06 43.60
C VAL A 521 -41.70 -15.44 43.78
N LEU A 522 -42.14 -15.81 44.98
CA LEU A 522 -43.51 -16.26 45.24
C LEU A 522 -44.38 -15.22 45.97
N SER A 523 -43.78 -14.20 46.60
CA SER A 523 -44.54 -13.16 47.32
C SER A 523 -45.46 -12.40 46.39
N ARG A 524 -46.77 -12.64 46.52
CA ARG A 524 -47.80 -11.96 45.72
C ARG A 524 -47.75 -10.44 45.92
N HIS A 525 -47.51 -9.97 47.14
CA HIS A 525 -47.40 -8.55 47.45
C HIS A 525 -46.25 -7.88 46.70
N ASN A 526 -45.06 -8.51 46.70
CA ASN A 526 -43.89 -7.98 46.01
C ASN A 526 -44.08 -7.96 44.49
N LEU A 527 -44.67 -9.02 43.92
CA LEU A 527 -44.95 -9.08 42.49
C LEU A 527 -46.02 -8.07 42.07
N GLN A 528 -47.06 -7.86 42.87
CA GLN A 528 -48.06 -6.82 42.63
C GLN A 528 -47.44 -5.43 42.71
N PHE A 529 -46.56 -5.17 43.68
CA PHE A 529 -45.81 -3.94 43.77
C PHE A 529 -44.97 -3.69 42.52
N LEU A 530 -44.25 -4.69 42.02
CA LEU A 530 -43.45 -4.58 40.79
C LEU A 530 -44.31 -4.32 39.55
N LEU A 531 -45.48 -4.95 39.45
CA LEU A 531 -46.43 -4.70 38.36
C LEU A 531 -47.01 -3.29 38.43
N LEU A 532 -47.41 -2.83 39.61
CA LEU A 532 -47.93 -1.46 39.82
C LEU A 532 -46.83 -0.39 39.65
N TYR A 533 -45.57 -0.73 39.91
CA TYR A 533 -44.44 0.17 39.62
C TYR A 533 -44.27 0.38 38.10
N GLN A 534 -44.53 -0.66 37.30
CA GLN A 534 -44.51 -0.56 35.83
C GLN A 534 -45.79 0.10 35.28
N GLU A 535 -46.95 -0.30 35.81
CA GLU A 535 -48.27 0.16 35.39
C GLU A 535 -49.15 0.48 36.62
N PRO A 536 -49.11 1.72 37.15
CA PRO A 536 -49.79 2.08 38.40
C PRO A 536 -51.31 1.96 38.39
N LEU A 537 -51.93 1.95 37.20
CA LEU A 537 -53.38 1.88 36.99
C LEU A 537 -53.83 0.51 36.45
N LEU A 538 -53.00 -0.51 36.61
CA LEU A 538 -53.31 -1.87 36.15
C LEU A 538 -54.58 -2.41 36.84
N ALA A 539 -55.63 -2.65 36.06
CA ALA A 539 -56.84 -3.30 36.53
C ALA A 539 -56.56 -4.79 36.79
N LEU A 540 -56.57 -5.18 38.06
CA LEU A 540 -56.31 -6.57 38.47
C LEU A 540 -57.56 -7.44 38.28
N ASP A 541 -57.90 -7.78 37.05
CA ASP A 541 -58.91 -8.82 36.79
C ASP A 541 -58.39 -10.18 37.32
N PRO A 542 -59.19 -10.96 38.07
CA PRO A 542 -58.70 -12.15 38.77
C PRO A 542 -58.11 -13.24 37.84
N GLU A 543 -58.55 -13.32 36.58
CA GLU A 543 -58.03 -14.31 35.62
C GLU A 543 -56.71 -13.89 34.91
N SER A 544 -56.55 -12.61 34.55
CA SER A 544 -55.37 -12.10 33.86
C SER A 544 -54.20 -11.84 34.84
N THR A 545 -54.53 -11.51 36.08
CA THR A 545 -53.59 -11.19 37.17
C THR A 545 -52.61 -12.35 37.43
N ASN A 546 -53.10 -13.60 37.51
CA ASN A 546 -52.22 -14.75 37.77
C ASN A 546 -51.22 -15.00 36.64
N SER A 547 -51.58 -14.70 35.40
CA SER A 547 -50.65 -14.81 34.27
C SER A 547 -49.53 -13.78 34.39
N GLN A 548 -49.88 -12.51 34.61
CA GLN A 548 -48.90 -11.43 34.74
C GLN A 548 -47.99 -11.62 35.95
N LEU A 549 -48.53 -12.00 37.10
CA LEU A 549 -47.75 -12.34 38.30
C LEU A 549 -46.77 -13.49 38.04
N ARG A 550 -47.20 -14.53 37.31
CA ARG A 550 -46.33 -15.65 36.92
C ARG A 550 -45.19 -15.21 36.00
N HIS A 551 -45.47 -14.39 35.00
CA HIS A 551 -44.44 -13.84 34.12
C HIS A 551 -43.46 -12.92 34.87
N CYS A 552 -43.98 -12.11 35.81
CA CYS A 552 -43.16 -11.30 36.71
C CYS A 552 -42.26 -12.19 37.59
N ALA A 553 -42.81 -13.24 38.20
CA ALA A 553 -42.05 -14.20 39.00
C ALA A 553 -40.93 -14.89 38.21
N TYR A 554 -41.16 -15.24 36.94
CA TYR A 554 -40.10 -15.76 36.07
C TYR A 554 -38.97 -14.74 35.90
N ARG A 555 -39.29 -13.47 35.61
CA ARG A 555 -38.30 -12.38 35.48
C ARG A 555 -37.55 -12.14 36.79
N CYS A 556 -38.24 -12.11 37.93
CA CYS A 556 -37.61 -11.97 39.25
C CYS A 556 -36.56 -13.07 39.50
N TYR A 557 -36.88 -14.32 39.17
CA TYR A 557 -35.93 -15.42 39.28
C TYR A 557 -34.74 -15.27 38.34
N THR A 558 -34.97 -14.91 37.06
CA THR A 558 -33.88 -14.76 36.09
C THR A 558 -32.96 -13.58 36.45
N THR A 559 -33.50 -12.43 36.83
CA THR A 559 -32.71 -11.30 37.34
C THR A 559 -31.95 -11.67 38.62
N TRP A 560 -32.56 -12.45 39.51
CA TRP A 560 -31.89 -12.90 40.74
C TRP A 560 -30.64 -13.75 40.45
N ARG A 561 -30.73 -14.72 39.53
CA ARG A 561 -29.65 -15.69 39.25
C ARG A 561 -28.66 -15.30 38.17
N PHE A 562 -29.07 -14.52 37.18
CA PHE A 562 -28.28 -14.20 35.99
C PHE A 562 -27.75 -12.76 35.98
N GLY A 563 -28.39 -11.85 36.73
CA GLY A 563 -27.89 -10.50 37.02
C GLY A 563 -28.04 -9.48 35.89
N SER A 564 -27.54 -9.78 34.69
CA SER A 564 -27.71 -8.91 33.50
C SER A 564 -29.02 -9.21 32.78
N GLN A 565 -29.63 -8.17 32.20
CA GLN A 565 -30.87 -8.30 31.43
C GLN A 565 -30.68 -9.20 30.20
N ASP A 566 -29.59 -9.03 29.46
CA ASP A 566 -29.25 -9.83 28.28
C ASP A 566 -29.15 -11.34 28.57
N MET A 567 -28.60 -11.71 29.74
CA MET A 567 -28.56 -13.11 30.15
C MET A 567 -29.91 -13.59 30.69
N ALA A 568 -30.65 -12.71 31.37
CA ALA A 568 -31.94 -13.03 31.97
C ALA A 568 -33.04 -13.32 30.91
N ASP A 569 -32.98 -12.66 29.76
CA ASP A 569 -33.96 -12.83 28.68
C ASP A 569 -33.83 -14.18 27.95
N PHE A 570 -32.62 -14.77 27.94
CA PHE A 570 -32.35 -16.11 27.38
C PHE A 570 -32.16 -17.19 28.47
N ALA A 571 -32.50 -16.89 29.72
CA ALA A 571 -32.32 -17.80 30.84
C ALA A 571 -33.42 -18.87 30.91
N ILE A 572 -33.01 -20.11 31.21
CA ILE A 572 -33.94 -21.23 31.42
C ILE A 572 -34.07 -21.56 32.89
N LEU A 573 -35.31 -21.51 33.39
CA LEU A 573 -35.64 -21.88 34.76
C LEU A 573 -35.60 -23.41 34.93
N PRO A 574 -35.11 -23.93 36.07
CA PRO A 574 -35.20 -25.35 36.38
C PRO A 574 -36.66 -25.75 36.62
N SER A 575 -36.96 -27.04 36.41
CA SER A 575 -38.30 -27.59 36.52
C SER A 575 -38.92 -27.37 37.91
N CYS A 576 -38.16 -27.60 38.98
CA CYS A 576 -38.63 -27.37 40.36
C CYS A 576 -39.13 -25.93 40.60
N CYS A 577 -38.37 -24.92 40.18
CA CYS A 577 -38.79 -23.51 40.30
C CYS A 577 -39.99 -23.21 39.42
N ARG A 578 -39.96 -23.65 38.15
CA ARG A 578 -41.02 -23.37 37.18
C ARG A 578 -42.36 -23.93 37.65
N TRP A 579 -42.37 -25.18 38.11
CA TRP A 579 -43.58 -25.81 38.62
C TRP A 579 -44.05 -25.19 39.93
N ARG A 580 -43.14 -24.86 40.86
CA ARG A 580 -43.51 -24.17 42.10
C ARG A 580 -44.21 -22.83 41.82
N ILE A 581 -43.70 -22.03 40.88
CA ILE A 581 -44.33 -20.77 40.46
C ILE A 581 -45.70 -21.03 39.80
N ARG A 582 -45.83 -22.07 38.97
CA ARG A 582 -47.09 -22.44 38.32
C ARG A 582 -48.15 -22.97 39.30
N THR A 583 -47.74 -23.60 40.39
CA THR A 583 -48.64 -24.04 41.47
C THR A 583 -49.17 -22.84 42.26
N GLU A 584 -48.32 -21.85 42.53
CA GLU A 584 -48.71 -20.62 43.24
C GLU A 584 -49.61 -19.72 42.36
N PHE A 585 -49.28 -19.63 41.08
CA PHE A 585 -50.00 -18.81 40.09
C PHE A 585 -50.50 -19.68 38.92
N PRO A 586 -51.60 -20.44 39.11
CA PRO A 586 -52.10 -21.39 38.12
C PRO A 586 -52.74 -20.72 36.90
N THR A 587 -53.00 -21.51 35.86
CA THR A 587 -53.79 -21.09 34.68
C THR A 587 -55.12 -21.83 34.61
N SER A 588 -56.21 -21.13 34.27
CA SER A 588 -57.56 -21.71 34.14
C SER A 588 -57.69 -22.69 32.96
N LYS A 589 -56.81 -22.61 31.96
CA LYS A 589 -56.84 -23.43 30.73
C LYS A 589 -55.99 -24.71 30.78
N GLY A 590 -55.31 -24.98 31.89
CA GLY A 590 -54.51 -26.21 32.12
C GLY A 590 -53.23 -26.41 31.30
N GLN A 591 -52.99 -25.67 30.22
CA GLN A 591 -51.79 -25.78 29.38
C GLN A 591 -50.85 -24.59 29.55
N TYR A 592 -49.56 -24.86 29.75
CA TYR A 592 -48.51 -23.83 29.86
C TYR A 592 -47.61 -23.81 28.62
N SER A 593 -47.32 -22.63 28.08
CA SER A 593 -46.27 -22.48 27.08
C SER A 593 -44.87 -22.54 27.71
N GLY A 594 -43.93 -23.14 26.98
CA GLY A 594 -42.51 -23.14 27.34
C GLY A 594 -41.82 -21.81 27.07
N PHE A 595 -40.48 -21.83 27.11
CA PHE A 595 -39.64 -20.67 26.75
C PHE A 595 -39.92 -20.22 25.31
N LYS A 596 -40.05 -18.92 25.10
CA LYS A 596 -40.15 -18.28 23.78
C LYS A 596 -38.97 -17.32 23.63
N SER A 597 -38.34 -17.30 22.46
CA SER A 597 -37.33 -16.30 22.12
C SER A 597 -37.95 -14.90 22.23
N PRO A 598 -37.29 -13.93 22.88
CA PRO A 598 -37.82 -12.58 23.03
C PRO A 598 -37.81 -11.77 21.71
N TYR A 599 -36.89 -12.11 20.80
CA TYR A 599 -36.74 -11.51 19.46
C TYR A 599 -37.02 -12.54 18.38
#